data_AF-A0A852WGW6-F1
#
_entry.id   AF-A0A852WGW6-F1
#
_cell.length_a   1.000
_cell.length_b   1.000
_cell.length_c   1.000
_cell.angle_alpha   90.00
_cell.angle_beta   90.00
_cell.angle_gamma   90.00
#
_symmetry.space_group_name_H-M   'P 1'
#
loop_
_entity.id
_entity.type
_entity.pdbx_description
1 polymer ?
#
loop_
_entity_poly.entity_id
_entity_poly.type
_entity_poly.pdbx_seq_one_letter_code
_entity_poly.pdbx_strand_id
1 'polypeptide(L)' 'MSTHIIHRPTTHHPRVLRGARGWIWVCACGGASCRTPAQAPLAWRSALIAALLHSSSVLP' A
#
# COMPACT_ATOMS: atom_id res chain seq x y z
N MET A 1 22.70 13.76 17.03
CA MET A 1 21.25 13.74 16.75
C MET A 1 21.01 12.51 15.88
N SER A 2 20.73 11.36 16.51
CA SER A 2 20.68 10.07 15.82
C SER A 2 19.26 9.82 15.34
N THR A 3 19.04 9.88 14.02
CA THR A 3 17.75 9.60 13.40
C THR A 3 17.51 8.09 13.47
N HIS A 4 16.80 7.64 14.51
CA HIS A 4 16.32 6.27 14.56
C HIS A 4 15.27 6.09 13.46
N ILE A 5 15.68 5.60 12.29
CA ILE A 5 14.75 5.06 11.31
C ILE A 5 14.17 3.81 11.95
N ILE A 6 12.95 3.92 12.46
CA ILE A 6 12.18 2.77 12.93
C ILE A 6 11.93 1.90 11.69
N HIS A 7 12.81 0.96 11.40
CA HIS A 7 12.55 -0.15 10.48
C HIS A 7 11.55 -1.08 11.17
N ARG A 8 10.30 -0.62 11.26
CA ARG A 8 9.20 -1.50 11.62
C ARG A 8 9.13 -2.54 10.50
N PRO A 9 9.26 -3.84 10.79
CA PRO A 9 9.03 -4.89 9.79
C PRO A 9 7.52 -4.98 9.57
N THR A 10 6.93 -3.91 9.04
CA THR A 10 5.55 -3.90 8.61
C THR A 10 5.53 -4.77 7.36
N THR A 11 5.11 -6.01 7.53
CA THR A 11 4.60 -6.93 6.51
C THR A 11 4.26 -6.17 5.22
N HIS A 12 5.14 -6.24 4.21
CA HIS A 12 5.04 -5.51 2.93
C HIS A 12 3.94 -6.06 2.01
N HIS A 13 2.94 -6.74 2.58
CA HIS A 13 1.90 -7.40 1.80
C HIS A 13 0.72 -6.46 1.67
N PRO A 14 0.54 -5.78 0.51
CA PRO A 14 -0.63 -4.98 0.30
C PRO A 14 -1.87 -5.87 0.29
N ARG A 15 -2.95 -5.39 0.89
CA ARG A 15 -4.24 -6.08 0.90
C ARG A 15 -5.22 -5.32 0.02
N VAL A 16 -6.01 -6.04 -0.76
CA VAL A 16 -7.10 -5.44 -1.53
C VAL A 16 -8.40 -5.64 -0.76
N LEU A 17 -9.12 -4.55 -0.50
CA LEU A 17 -10.35 -4.53 0.27
C LEU A 17 -11.50 -3.99 -0.60
N ARG A 18 -12.69 -4.53 -0.37
CA ARG A 18 -13.93 -4.03 -0.98
C ARG A 18 -14.54 -2.97 -0.07
N GLY A 19 -14.64 -1.74 -0.56
CA GLY A 19 -15.33 -0.63 0.09
C GLY A 19 -16.76 -0.44 -0.43
N ALA A 20 -17.48 0.53 0.13
CA ALA A 20 -18.88 0.80 -0.20
C ALA A 20 -19.10 1.29 -1.65
N ARG A 21 -18.09 1.93 -2.25
CA ARG A 21 -18.17 2.55 -3.59
C ARG A 21 -17.18 1.98 -4.60
N GLY A 22 -16.47 0.91 -4.26
CA GLY A 22 -15.41 0.34 -5.10
C GLY A 22 -14.38 -0.43 -4.29
N TRP A 23 -13.20 -0.60 -4.87
CA TRP A 23 -12.10 -1.34 -4.28
C TRP A 23 -10.97 -0.40 -3.89
N ILE A 24 -10.30 -0.72 -2.79
CA ILE A 24 -9.11 0.00 -2.34
C ILE A 24 -8.00 -1.01 -2.08
N TRP A 25 -6.76 -0.54 -2.06
CA TRP A 25 -5.65 -1.35 -1.59
C TRP A 25 -4.94 -0.66 -0.43
N VAL A 26 -4.52 -1.46 0.54
CA VAL A 26 -4.00 -0.98 1.81
C VAL A 26 -2.64 -1.60 2.09
N CYS A 27 -1.69 -0.80 2.55
CA CYS A 27 -0.39 -1.29 3.00
C CYS A 27 0.10 -0.43 4.18
N ALA A 28 0.71 -1.08 5.17
CA ALA A 28 1.19 -0.42 6.39
C ALA A 28 2.69 -0.07 6.33
N CYS A 29 3.30 -0.12 5.15
CA CYS A 29 4.75 0.05 4.95
C CYS A 29 5.29 1.43 5.32
N GLY A 30 4.43 2.45 5.36
CA GLY A 30 4.85 3.85 5.57
C GLY A 30 5.65 4.46 4.42
N GLY A 31 5.90 3.74 3.33
CA GLY A 31 6.61 4.23 2.15
C GLY A 31 5.81 5.29 1.38
N ALA A 32 6.49 6.10 0.56
CA ALA A 32 5.85 7.17 -0.21
C ALA A 32 4.74 6.68 -1.17
N SER A 33 4.85 5.43 -1.63
CA SER A 33 3.83 4.75 -2.45
C SER A 33 2.67 4.20 -1.62
N CYS A 34 2.79 4.08 -0.30
CA CYS A 34 1.74 3.69 0.64
C CYS A 34 0.74 4.85 0.85
N ARG A 35 -0.03 5.22 -0.18
CA ARG A 35 -1.08 6.27 -0.12
C ARG A 35 -2.45 5.78 0.37
N THR A 36 -2.47 4.74 1.18
CA THR A 36 -3.68 4.03 1.61
C THR A 36 -4.84 4.89 2.15
N PRO A 37 -4.64 5.87 3.05
CA PRO A 37 -5.77 6.61 3.62
C PRO A 37 -6.39 7.66 2.67
N ALA A 38 -5.74 7.99 1.55
CA ALA A 38 -6.16 9.08 0.65
C ALA A 38 -6.64 8.59 -0.73
N GLN A 39 -6.86 7.29 -0.92
CA GLN A 39 -7.25 6.74 -2.22
C GLN A 39 -8.76 6.86 -2.46
N ALA A 40 -9.11 7.37 -3.64
CA ALA A 40 -10.47 7.23 -4.16
C ALA A 40 -10.78 5.74 -4.43
N PRO A 41 -12.05 5.32 -4.32
CA PRO A 41 -12.47 3.97 -4.71
C PRO A 41 -12.12 3.68 -6.18
N LEU A 42 -11.52 2.52 -6.42
CA LEU A 42 -11.07 2.06 -7.74
C LEU A 42 -11.92 0.88 -8.24
N ALA A 43 -11.80 0.56 -9.53
CA ALA A 43 -12.22 -0.74 -10.03
C ALA A 43 -11.34 -1.85 -9.43
N TRP A 44 -11.89 -3.07 -9.29
CA TRP A 44 -11.20 -4.19 -8.64
C TRP A 44 -9.83 -4.51 -9.26
N ARG A 45 -9.74 -4.49 -10.60
CA ARG A 45 -8.49 -4.73 -11.35
C ARG A 45 -7.46 -3.66 -11.05
N SER A 46 -7.87 -2.39 -11.03
CA SER A 46 -6.98 -1.26 -10.75
C SER A 46 -6.44 -1.31 -9.33
N ALA A 47 -7.27 -1.69 -8.35
CA ALA A 47 -6.82 -1.88 -6.97
C ALA A 47 -5.80 -3.01 -6.84
N LEU A 48 -6.00 -4.15 -7.53
CA LEU A 48 -5.03 -5.25 -7.56
C LEU A 48 -3.73 -4.87 -8.26
N ILE A 49 -3.79 -4.19 -9.42
CA ILE A 49 -2.59 -3.76 -10.14
C ILE A 49 -1.78 -2.78 -9.28
N ALA A 50 -2.43 -1.81 -8.64
CA ALA A 50 -1.75 -0.86 -7.78
C ALA A 50 -1.13 -1.53 -6.54
N ALA A 51 -1.81 -2.52 -5.94
CA ALA A 51 -1.24 -3.35 -4.88
C ALA A 51 0.00 -4.12 -5.37
N LEU A 52 -0.09 -4.79 -6.52
CA LEU A 52 1.01 -5.55 -7.09
C LEU A 52 2.22 -4.66 -7.40
N LEU A 53 2.02 -3.51 -8.04
CA LEU A 53 3.07 -2.52 -8.32
C LEU A 53 3.76 -2.03 -7.04
N HIS A 54 2.98 -1.83 -5.98
CA HIS A 54 3.51 -1.44 -4.69
C HIS A 54 4.36 -2.55 -4.06
N SER A 55 3.93 -3.82 -4.17
CA SER A 55 4.72 -4.96 -3.70
C SER A 55 5.96 -5.23 -4.54
N SER A 56 5.92 -4.96 -5.86
CA SER A 56 7.05 -5.16 -6.77
C SER A 56 8.10 -4.04 -6.70
N SER A 57 7.80 -2.94 -6.01
CA SER A 57 8.76 -1.85 -5.76
C SER A 57 9.83 -2.23 -4.73
N VAL A 58 9.84 -3.47 -4.25
CA VAL A 58 10.97 -4.06 -3.50
C VAL A 58 11.88 -4.77 -4.50
N LEU A 59 12.62 -3.99 -5.28
CA LEU A 59 13.92 -4.40 -5.80
C LEU A 59 14.96 -3.59 -5.01
N PRO A 60 15.98 -4.24 -4.43
CA PRO A 60 16.95 -3.62 -3.52
C PRO A 60 17.77 -2.51 -4.16
#